data_AF-A0A6A1VSY1-F1
#
_entry.id   AF-A0A6A1VSY1-F1
#
_cell.length_a   1.000
_cell.length_b   1.000
_cell.length_c   1.000
_cell.angle_alpha   90.00
_cell.angle_beta   90.00
_cell.angle_gamma   90.00
#
_symmetry.space_group_name_H-M   'P 1'
#
loop_
_entity.id
_entity.type
_entity.pdbx_description
1 polymer ?
#
loop_
_entity_poly.entity_id
_entity_poly.type
_entity_poly.pdbx_seq_one_letter_code
_entity_poly.pdbx_strand_id
1 'polypeptide(L)'
;MEEKGKKEEAEGKRKCEGETIEVSESSDGVDEVLSRLEELQLGVEEPELSEQQLRINDQLQEDESLAMESIYGDNFFILERHRGLRSFQIHIYLEAPSEIAMTAKLNSTGDLGAKIDSSDDFSYHFKVQYLPPIWLTCLLPKSYPSHIPPYFTLSVQWLSSTNISNLCSKLDSIWREQPGQEVIYQWVEWLHSCSLSLLGYDEDIMLGPYGKRHEGDRRALSGISSPDVDIPLLKVYNDERLHENFLKNLHECCICFCEYAGNDQCLVAKFH
;
A
#
# COMPACT_ATOMS: atom_id res chain seq x y z
N MET A 1 48.60 54.82 -5.70
CA MET A 1 47.52 55.82 -5.63
C MET A 1 46.54 55.45 -6.72
N GLU A 2 45.29 55.07 -6.53
CA GLU A 2 44.33 54.92 -5.42
C GLU A 2 43.25 54.01 -6.05
N GLU A 3 42.93 52.85 -5.48
CA GLU A 3 41.74 52.60 -4.66
C GLU A 3 40.50 53.47 -4.95
N LYS A 4 39.43 52.82 -5.45
CA LYS A 4 37.97 53.05 -5.27
C LYS A 4 37.27 52.27 -6.39
N GLY A 5 36.47 51.22 -6.17
CA GLY A 5 35.45 51.05 -5.15
C GLY A 5 34.08 51.33 -5.80
N LYS A 6 33.42 50.30 -6.36
CA LYS A 6 31.97 50.29 -6.59
C LYS A 6 31.41 48.87 -6.58
N LYS A 7 30.45 48.69 -5.68
CA LYS A 7 29.68 47.50 -5.29
C LYS A 7 28.44 47.31 -6.17
N GLU A 8 27.96 46.06 -6.17
CA GLU A 8 26.55 45.56 -6.28
C GLU A 8 25.83 45.88 -7.62
N GLU A 9 25.09 44.98 -8.28
CA GLU A 9 24.16 43.93 -7.82
C GLU A 9 24.30 42.63 -8.64
N ALA A 10 24.19 41.48 -7.96
CA ALA A 10 23.99 40.18 -8.58
C ALA A 10 22.56 39.73 -8.28
N GLU A 11 21.69 39.73 -9.30
CA GLU A 11 20.36 39.13 -9.23
C GLU A 11 20.48 37.60 -9.15
N GLY A 12 20.23 37.08 -7.96
CA GLY A 12 20.11 35.65 -7.70
C GLY A 12 18.84 35.07 -8.33
N LYS A 13 18.99 34.38 -9.45
CA LYS A 13 17.99 33.40 -9.92
C LYS A 13 17.93 32.25 -8.92
N ARG A 14 16.99 32.31 -7.97
CA ARG A 14 16.53 31.11 -7.25
C ARG A 14 15.71 30.27 -8.22
N LYS A 15 16.32 29.22 -8.76
CA LYS A 15 15.56 28.07 -9.26
C LYS A 15 14.90 27.42 -8.04
N CYS A 16 13.58 27.49 -7.96
CA CYS A 16 12.83 26.54 -7.16
C CYS A 16 12.89 25.20 -7.91
N GLU A 17 13.84 24.37 -7.51
CA GLU A 17 13.74 22.94 -7.76
C GLU A 17 12.60 22.45 -6.85
N GLY A 18 11.48 22.09 -7.48
CA GLY A 18 10.45 21.33 -6.80
C GLY A 18 11.05 19.98 -6.47
N GLU A 19 11.33 19.75 -5.19
CA GLU A 19 11.53 18.41 -4.67
C GLU A 19 10.24 17.63 -4.95
N THR A 20 10.27 16.85 -6.03
CA THR A 20 9.41 15.68 -6.14
C THR A 20 9.77 14.82 -4.95
N ILE A 21 8.88 14.75 -3.96
CA ILE A 21 8.95 13.74 -2.92
C ILE A 21 8.63 12.43 -3.64
N GLU A 22 9.65 11.84 -4.27
CA GLU A 22 9.68 10.40 -4.41
C GLU A 22 9.57 9.87 -2.99
N VAL A 23 8.42 9.28 -2.67
CA VAL A 23 8.31 8.38 -1.52
C VAL A 23 9.21 7.21 -1.88
N SER A 24 10.51 7.40 -1.62
CA SER A 24 11.50 6.36 -1.68
C SER A 24 11.07 5.34 -0.64
N GLU A 25 10.48 4.24 -1.08
CA GLU A 25 10.42 3.01 -0.31
C GLU A 25 11.86 2.73 0.14
N SER A 26 12.15 3.06 1.40
CA SER A 26 13.46 2.83 1.98
C SER A 26 13.77 1.33 1.87
N SER A 27 14.94 0.98 1.32
CA SER A 27 15.48 -0.40 1.26
C SER A 27 15.18 -1.21 2.53
N ASP A 28 15.30 -0.56 3.70
CA ASP A 28 15.05 -1.13 5.02
C ASP A 28 13.68 -1.82 5.17
N GLY A 29 12.63 -1.30 4.53
CA GLY A 29 11.28 -1.86 4.63
C GLY A 29 11.09 -3.15 3.84
N VAL A 30 11.71 -3.24 2.65
CA VAL A 30 11.67 -4.45 1.81
C VAL A 30 12.50 -5.57 2.46
N ASP A 31 13.64 -5.20 3.05
CA ASP A 31 14.52 -6.16 3.73
C ASP A 31 13.85 -6.78 4.98
N GLU A 32 13.05 -6.01 5.73
CA GLU A 32 12.26 -6.57 6.84
C GLU A 32 11.19 -7.56 6.35
N VAL A 33 10.48 -7.22 5.27
CA VAL A 33 9.46 -8.09 4.67
C VAL A 33 10.05 -9.40 4.19
N LEU A 34 11.18 -9.35 3.49
CA LEU A 34 11.90 -10.53 3.02
C LEU A 34 12.40 -11.39 4.18
N SER A 35 12.93 -10.78 5.24
CA SER A 35 13.36 -11.49 6.45
C SER A 35 12.19 -12.26 7.10
N ARG A 36 11.00 -11.66 7.15
CA ARG A 36 9.80 -12.37 7.67
C ARG A 36 9.38 -13.53 6.77
N LEU A 37 9.47 -13.38 5.44
CA LEU A 37 9.21 -14.47 4.51
C LEU A 37 10.20 -15.63 4.70
N GLU A 38 11.47 -15.34 5.00
CA GLU A 38 12.44 -16.39 5.36
C GLU A 38 12.04 -17.16 6.61
N GLU A 39 11.61 -16.46 7.66
CA GLU A 39 11.18 -17.11 8.89
C GLU A 39 9.97 -18.02 8.66
N LEU A 40 9.01 -17.58 7.83
CA LEU A 40 7.84 -18.36 7.46
C LEU A 40 8.23 -19.63 6.69
N GLN A 41 9.20 -19.51 5.78
CA GLN A 41 9.73 -20.66 5.04
C GLN A 41 10.44 -21.66 5.96
N LEU A 42 11.30 -21.20 6.87
CA LEU A 42 12.04 -22.08 7.78
C LEU A 42 11.14 -22.87 8.75
N GLY A 43 9.91 -22.39 8.98
CA GLY A 43 8.91 -23.08 9.81
C GLY A 43 8.16 -24.21 9.12
N VAL A 44 8.33 -24.40 7.80
CA VAL A 44 7.57 -25.37 7.00
C VAL A 44 8.50 -26.37 6.32
N GLU A 45 8.26 -27.66 6.53
CA GLU A 45 8.98 -28.72 5.84
C GLU A 45 8.38 -28.93 4.44
N GLU A 46 9.13 -28.59 3.39
CA GLU A 46 8.69 -28.80 2.01
C GLU A 46 8.72 -30.30 1.66
N PRO A 47 7.68 -30.82 0.96
CA PRO A 47 7.64 -32.21 0.56
C PRO A 47 8.74 -32.52 -0.46
N GLU A 48 9.32 -33.71 -0.37
CA GLU A 48 10.19 -34.23 -1.42
C GLU A 48 9.37 -34.54 -2.67
N LEU A 49 9.65 -33.83 -3.76
CA LEU A 49 8.94 -33.97 -5.03
C LEU A 49 9.80 -34.65 -6.09
N SER A 50 9.14 -35.35 -7.01
CA SER A 50 9.80 -35.91 -8.19
C SER A 50 10.31 -34.79 -9.10
N GLU A 51 11.38 -35.05 -9.87
CA GLU A 51 11.90 -34.08 -10.84
C GLU A 51 10.85 -33.64 -11.85
N GLN A 52 9.95 -34.54 -12.23
CA GLN A 52 8.86 -34.22 -13.14
C GLN A 52 7.89 -33.21 -12.52
N GLN A 53 7.51 -33.41 -11.25
CA GLN A 53 6.61 -32.47 -10.56
C GLN A 53 7.28 -31.11 -10.37
N LEU A 54 8.57 -31.08 -10.03
CA LEU A 54 9.33 -29.83 -9.91
C LEU A 54 9.35 -29.04 -11.22
N ARG A 55 9.53 -29.71 -12.37
CA ARG A 55 9.48 -29.05 -13.68
C ARG A 55 8.09 -28.50 -14.02
N ILE A 56 7.04 -29.25 -13.68
CA ILE A 56 5.65 -28.80 -13.89
C ILE A 56 5.39 -27.55 -13.04
N ASN A 57 5.72 -27.61 -11.75
CA ASN A 57 5.57 -26.49 -10.83
C ASN A 57 6.36 -25.26 -11.30
N ASP A 58 7.61 -25.45 -11.73
CA ASP A 58 8.46 -24.37 -12.22
C ASP A 58 7.85 -23.65 -13.44
N GLN A 59 7.25 -24.42 -14.37
CA GLN A 59 6.56 -23.86 -15.52
C GLN A 59 5.28 -23.11 -15.11
N LEU A 60 4.45 -23.68 -14.24
CA LEU A 60 3.21 -23.04 -13.79
C LEU A 60 3.50 -21.73 -13.04
N GLN A 61 4.56 -21.69 -12.23
CA GLN A 61 5.01 -20.46 -11.58
C GLN A 61 5.46 -19.37 -12.54
N GLU A 62 6.17 -19.75 -13.60
CA GLU A 62 6.60 -18.82 -14.64
C GLU A 62 5.40 -18.29 -15.42
N ASP A 63 4.49 -19.16 -15.82
CA ASP A 63 3.26 -18.81 -16.54
C ASP A 63 2.39 -17.86 -15.70
N GLU A 64 2.20 -18.13 -14.40
CA GLU A 64 1.47 -17.24 -13.49
C GLU A 64 2.16 -15.88 -13.33
N SER A 65 3.48 -15.86 -13.12
CA SER A 65 4.22 -14.60 -12.98
C SER A 65 4.10 -13.73 -14.22
N LEU A 66 4.19 -14.32 -15.43
CA LEU A 66 4.04 -13.61 -16.69
C LEU A 66 2.61 -13.09 -16.89
N ALA A 67 1.61 -13.89 -16.51
CA ALA A 67 0.22 -13.45 -16.54
C ALA A 67 -0.01 -12.26 -15.61
N MET A 68 0.54 -12.30 -14.39
CA MET A 68 0.42 -11.23 -13.41
C MET A 68 1.13 -9.95 -13.85
N GLU A 69 2.35 -10.05 -14.41
CA GLU A 69 3.07 -8.92 -14.99
C GLU A 69 2.26 -8.26 -16.13
N SER A 70 1.62 -9.06 -16.98
CA SER A 70 0.78 -8.56 -18.08
C SER A 70 -0.50 -7.88 -17.60
N ILE A 71 -1.15 -8.41 -16.56
CA ILE A 71 -2.43 -7.88 -16.04
C ILE A 71 -2.21 -6.61 -15.20
N TYR A 72 -1.21 -6.60 -14.33
CA TYR A 72 -1.01 -5.54 -13.35
C TYR A 72 0.08 -4.54 -13.76
N GLY A 73 0.90 -4.85 -14.77
CA GLY A 73 1.89 -3.94 -15.35
C GLY A 73 2.79 -3.34 -14.28
N ASP A 74 2.78 -2.02 -14.20
CA ASP A 74 3.60 -1.24 -13.28
C ASP A 74 3.30 -1.51 -11.79
N ASN A 75 2.22 -2.23 -11.47
CA ASN A 75 1.85 -2.58 -10.09
C ASN A 75 2.39 -3.97 -9.66
N PHE A 76 3.11 -4.68 -10.53
CA PHE A 76 3.71 -5.98 -10.26
C PHE A 76 5.24 -5.90 -10.31
N PHE A 77 5.89 -6.16 -9.18
CA PHE A 77 7.33 -6.00 -9.01
C PHE A 77 7.99 -7.34 -8.74
N ILE A 78 8.80 -7.82 -9.68
CA ILE A 78 9.62 -9.02 -9.46
C ILE A 78 10.80 -8.64 -8.56
N LEU A 79 10.93 -9.34 -7.43
CA LEU A 79 12.03 -9.12 -6.47
C LEU A 79 13.22 -10.02 -6.82
N GLU A 80 14.42 -9.67 -6.33
CA GLU A 80 15.59 -10.52 -6.51
C GLU A 80 15.35 -11.93 -6.00
N ARG A 81 15.90 -12.94 -6.70
CA ARG A 81 15.69 -14.35 -6.34
C ARG A 81 16.18 -14.63 -4.93
N HIS A 82 15.22 -14.81 -4.04
CA HIS A 82 15.51 -15.09 -2.65
C HIS A 82 15.82 -16.60 -2.47
N ARG A 83 17.09 -16.95 -2.22
CA ARG A 83 17.59 -18.35 -2.13
C ARG A 83 17.25 -19.22 -3.35
N GLY A 84 17.16 -18.61 -4.53
CA GLY A 84 16.82 -19.28 -5.79
C GLY A 84 15.33 -19.52 -6.02
N LEU A 85 14.47 -19.10 -5.09
CA LEU A 85 13.01 -19.07 -5.26
C LEU A 85 12.55 -17.79 -5.95
N ARG A 86 11.37 -17.83 -6.57
CA ARG A 86 10.73 -16.65 -7.16
C ARG A 86 10.05 -15.85 -6.07
N SER A 87 10.27 -14.54 -6.07
CA SER A 87 9.60 -13.60 -5.16
C SER A 87 9.14 -12.38 -5.93
N PHE A 88 7.99 -11.85 -5.54
CA PHE A 88 7.41 -10.65 -6.16
C PHE A 88 6.56 -9.90 -5.15
N GLN A 89 6.29 -8.64 -5.44
CA GLN A 89 5.39 -7.78 -4.71
C GLN A 89 4.33 -7.21 -5.65
N ILE A 90 3.09 -7.12 -5.17
CA ILE A 90 1.96 -6.60 -5.93
C ILE A 90 1.34 -5.45 -5.14
N HIS A 91 1.17 -4.31 -5.79
CA HIS A 91 0.51 -3.14 -5.22
C HIS A 91 -0.95 -3.12 -5.66
N ILE A 92 -1.85 -3.24 -4.69
CA ILE A 92 -3.30 -3.36 -4.93
C ILE A 92 -3.95 -2.05 -4.51
N TYR A 93 -4.33 -1.24 -5.50
CA TYR A 93 -5.04 0.00 -5.29
C TYR A 93 -6.54 -0.25 -5.10
N LEU A 94 -7.15 0.50 -4.19
CA LEU A 94 -8.58 0.44 -3.93
C LEU A 94 -9.29 1.51 -4.77
N GLU A 95 -10.24 1.09 -5.58
CA GLU A 95 -11.13 1.99 -6.32
C GLU A 95 -12.42 2.22 -5.52
N ALA A 96 -12.46 3.27 -4.70
CA ALA A 96 -13.67 3.62 -3.97
C ALA A 96 -14.64 4.43 -4.87
N PRO A 97 -15.93 4.04 -4.95
CA PRO A 97 -16.92 4.81 -5.72
C PRO A 97 -17.31 6.13 -5.05
N SER A 98 -16.98 6.31 -3.76
CA SER A 98 -17.29 7.50 -2.96
C SER A 98 -16.21 7.77 -1.91
N GLU A 99 -16.32 8.90 -1.21
CA GLU A 99 -15.49 9.20 -0.05
C GLU A 99 -15.57 8.09 1.01
N ILE A 100 -14.40 7.67 1.47
CA ILE A 100 -14.15 6.67 2.49
C ILE A 100 -14.10 7.37 3.84
N ALA A 101 -14.96 6.95 4.76
CA ALA A 101 -14.96 7.47 6.12
C ALA A 101 -13.94 6.74 7.00
N MET A 102 -13.13 7.51 7.72
CA MET A 102 -12.03 7.05 8.55
C MET A 102 -12.23 7.59 9.97
N THR A 103 -12.10 6.70 10.96
CA THR A 103 -12.26 7.06 12.38
C THR A 103 -11.04 6.62 13.17
N ALA A 104 -10.32 7.59 13.73
CA ALA A 104 -9.13 7.35 14.54
C ALA A 104 -9.41 7.59 16.03
N LYS A 105 -9.06 6.63 16.90
CA LYS A 105 -9.14 6.84 18.36
C LYS A 105 -7.87 7.50 18.87
N LEU A 106 -7.98 8.69 19.44
CA LEU A 106 -6.83 9.53 19.85
C LEU A 106 -6.29 9.20 21.24
N ASN A 107 -6.97 8.34 22.02
CA ASN A 107 -6.64 8.11 23.42
C ASN A 107 -5.61 6.97 23.62
N SER A 108 -4.48 7.31 24.25
CA SER A 108 -3.56 6.39 24.92
C SER A 108 -3.62 6.65 26.42
N THR A 109 -4.25 5.77 27.19
CA THR A 109 -4.01 5.68 28.63
C THR A 109 -3.19 4.44 28.91
N GLY A 110 -1.89 4.53 28.61
CA GLY A 110 -0.87 3.74 29.26
C GLY A 110 -0.55 4.34 30.63
N ASP A 111 -1.06 3.70 31.68
CA ASP A 111 -0.54 3.68 33.06
C ASP A 111 -0.37 5.02 33.79
N LEU A 112 -1.40 5.42 34.56
CA LEU A 112 -1.27 6.04 35.89
C LEU A 112 -2.66 6.00 36.54
N GLY A 113 -2.78 5.22 37.62
CA GLY A 113 -4.02 5.00 38.37
C GLY A 113 -4.63 6.29 38.95
N ALA A 114 -5.42 6.99 38.14
CA ALA A 114 -6.33 8.02 38.60
C ALA A 114 -7.72 7.74 38.02
N LYS A 115 -8.63 7.28 38.89
CA LYS A 115 -10.06 7.31 38.62
C LYS A 115 -10.47 8.76 38.36
N ILE A 116 -10.70 9.10 37.11
CA ILE A 116 -11.42 10.31 36.72
C ILE A 116 -12.60 9.84 35.87
N ASP A 117 -13.79 9.99 36.45
CA ASP A 117 -15.08 9.68 35.86
C ASP A 117 -15.45 10.69 34.75
N SER A 118 -14.66 10.77 33.67
CA SER A 118 -15.03 11.51 32.46
C SER A 118 -14.63 10.73 31.20
N SER A 119 -15.51 9.81 30.83
CA SER A 119 -15.46 9.00 29.61
C SER A 119 -15.79 9.85 28.37
N ASP A 120 -14.84 10.63 27.87
CA ASP A 120 -14.87 11.13 26.49
C ASP A 120 -13.87 10.33 25.64
N ASP A 121 -14.39 9.42 24.81
CA ASP A 121 -13.64 8.69 23.78
C ASP A 121 -13.35 9.67 22.63
N PHE A 122 -12.22 10.39 22.71
CA PHE A 122 -11.82 11.34 21.66
C PHE A 122 -11.53 10.58 20.38
N SER A 123 -12.43 10.70 19.42
CA SER A 123 -12.35 10.11 18.10
C SER A 123 -12.27 11.21 17.06
N TYR A 124 -11.32 11.08 16.14
CA TYR A 124 -11.17 11.96 15.00
C TYR A 124 -11.75 11.30 13.76
N HIS A 125 -12.76 11.94 13.17
CA HIS A 125 -13.43 11.47 11.98
C HIS A 125 -12.98 12.32 10.80
N PHE A 126 -12.57 11.69 9.71
CA PHE A 126 -12.22 12.35 8.48
C PHE A 126 -12.58 11.48 7.28
N LYS A 127 -12.55 12.07 6.09
CA LYS A 127 -12.87 11.37 4.86
C LYS A 127 -11.74 11.51 3.86
N VAL A 128 -11.51 10.46 3.08
CA VAL A 128 -10.53 10.42 1.98
C VAL A 128 -11.16 9.74 0.77
N GLN A 129 -10.73 10.08 -0.44
CA GLN A 129 -11.15 9.40 -1.67
C GLN A 129 -10.14 8.33 -2.09
N TYR A 130 -8.86 8.53 -1.75
CA TYR A 130 -7.79 7.59 -2.08
C TYR A 130 -7.09 7.09 -0.83
N LEU A 131 -6.82 5.78 -0.80
CA LEU A 131 -6.03 5.12 0.23
C LEU A 131 -4.71 4.62 -0.34
N PRO A 132 -3.64 4.57 0.47
CA PRO A 132 -2.43 3.85 0.13
C PRO A 132 -2.73 2.40 -0.27
N PRO A 133 -2.00 1.82 -1.24
CA PRO A 133 -2.26 0.46 -1.72
C PRO A 133 -2.02 -0.59 -0.63
N ILE A 134 -2.63 -1.75 -0.82
CA ILE A 134 -2.27 -2.97 -0.10
C ILE A 134 -1.08 -3.60 -0.81
N TRP A 135 -0.01 -3.91 -0.08
CA TRP A 135 1.14 -4.61 -0.63
C TRP A 135 1.06 -6.09 -0.28
N LEU A 136 0.93 -6.94 -1.31
CA LEU A 136 1.05 -8.38 -1.19
C LEU A 136 2.44 -8.79 -1.66
N THR A 137 3.28 -9.26 -0.73
CA THR A 137 4.61 -9.79 -1.07
C THR A 137 4.60 -11.30 -0.94
N CYS A 138 5.01 -11.98 -2.01
CA CYS A 138 4.98 -13.44 -2.12
C CYS A 138 6.37 -14.02 -2.38
N LEU A 139 6.59 -15.21 -1.84
CA LEU A 139 7.74 -16.09 -2.09
C LEU A 139 7.20 -17.48 -2.46
N LEU A 140 7.54 -17.94 -3.66
CA LEU A 140 7.01 -19.20 -4.21
C LEU A 140 7.92 -20.38 -3.82
N PRO A 141 7.44 -21.35 -3.03
CA PRO A 141 8.18 -22.59 -2.78
C PRO A 141 8.25 -23.44 -4.05
N LYS A 142 9.19 -24.39 -4.12
CA LYS A 142 9.31 -25.29 -5.28
C LYS A 142 8.11 -26.23 -5.43
N SER A 143 7.38 -26.41 -4.34
CA SER A 143 6.21 -27.26 -4.25
C SER A 143 4.89 -26.57 -4.63
N TYR A 144 4.90 -25.25 -4.84
CA TYR A 144 3.75 -24.50 -5.37
C TYR A 144 3.64 -24.65 -6.91
N PRO A 145 2.44 -24.82 -7.49
CA PRO A 145 1.11 -24.86 -6.87
C PRO A 145 0.65 -26.24 -6.42
N SER A 146 1.47 -27.27 -6.54
CA SER A 146 1.02 -28.66 -6.32
C SER A 146 0.69 -29.04 -4.87
N HIS A 147 1.42 -28.53 -3.87
CA HIS A 147 1.34 -29.03 -2.49
C HIS A 147 1.21 -27.92 -1.43
N ILE A 148 2.07 -26.91 -1.49
CA ILE A 148 2.14 -25.83 -0.48
C ILE A 148 1.80 -24.49 -1.17
N PRO A 149 1.07 -23.59 -0.49
CA PRO A 149 0.79 -22.26 -1.01
C PRO A 149 2.05 -21.39 -1.07
N PRO A 150 1.99 -20.23 -1.74
CA PRO A 150 3.00 -19.19 -1.61
C PRO A 150 3.17 -18.76 -0.15
N TYR A 151 4.40 -18.54 0.29
CA TYR A 151 4.62 -17.79 1.53
C TYR A 151 4.33 -16.33 1.23
N PHE A 152 3.54 -15.67 2.06
CA PHE A 152 3.14 -14.30 1.78
C PHE A 152 3.11 -13.42 3.03
N THR A 153 3.20 -12.12 2.79
CA THR A 153 2.93 -11.07 3.77
C THR A 153 2.00 -10.04 3.16
N LEU A 154 1.13 -9.47 3.98
CA LEU A 154 0.25 -8.36 3.62
C LEU A 154 0.66 -7.13 4.43
N SER A 155 1.02 -6.06 3.73
CA SER A 155 1.30 -4.76 4.34
C SER A 155 0.21 -3.75 3.98
N VAL A 156 -0.39 -3.13 5.00
CA VAL A 156 -1.46 -2.14 4.84
C VAL A 156 -1.28 -1.00 5.83
N GLN A 157 -1.21 0.23 5.33
CA GLN A 157 -0.91 1.41 6.17
C GLN A 157 -2.10 1.88 7.01
N TRP A 158 -3.32 1.59 6.57
CA TRP A 158 -4.57 2.10 7.13
C TRP A 158 -5.42 1.01 7.82
N LEU A 159 -4.87 -0.19 8.01
CA LEU A 159 -5.60 -1.32 8.57
C LEU A 159 -4.84 -1.93 9.75
N SER A 160 -5.57 -2.29 10.83
CA SER A 160 -4.97 -2.91 12.00
C SER A 160 -4.46 -4.33 11.70
N SER A 161 -3.44 -4.77 12.43
CA SER A 161 -2.87 -6.12 12.25
C SER A 161 -3.91 -7.23 12.44
N THR A 162 -4.92 -7.04 13.29
CA THR A 162 -6.03 -7.98 13.46
C THR A 162 -6.88 -8.10 12.20
N ASN A 163 -7.22 -6.97 11.57
CA ASN A 163 -7.99 -6.96 10.34
C ASN A 163 -7.18 -7.54 9.18
N ILE A 164 -5.88 -7.23 9.08
CA ILE A 164 -4.99 -7.83 8.10
C ILE A 164 -4.88 -9.35 8.32
N SER A 165 -4.85 -9.82 9.57
CA SER A 165 -4.85 -11.26 9.88
C SER A 165 -6.13 -11.97 9.39
N ASN A 166 -7.27 -11.27 9.40
CA ASN A 166 -8.51 -11.80 8.81
C ASN A 166 -8.40 -11.91 7.28
N LEU A 167 -7.74 -10.94 6.63
CA LEU A 167 -7.43 -11.03 5.19
C LEU A 167 -6.52 -12.23 4.91
N CYS A 168 -5.43 -12.41 5.66
CA CYS A 168 -4.55 -13.57 5.55
C CYS A 168 -5.32 -14.90 5.67
N SER A 169 -6.19 -15.00 6.68
CA SER A 169 -7.02 -16.19 6.91
C SER A 169 -7.97 -16.49 5.75
N LYS A 170 -8.42 -15.45 5.04
CA LYS A 170 -9.28 -15.61 3.87
C LYS A 170 -8.47 -16.00 2.62
N LEU A 171 -7.26 -15.48 2.44
CA LEU A 171 -6.33 -15.98 1.41
C LEU A 171 -6.03 -17.47 1.59
N ASP A 172 -5.83 -17.92 2.83
CA ASP A 172 -5.67 -19.34 3.15
C ASP A 172 -6.91 -20.16 2.79
N SER A 173 -8.12 -19.59 2.93
CA SER A 173 -9.36 -20.25 2.48
C SER A 173 -9.40 -20.43 0.97
N ILE A 174 -9.04 -19.38 0.22
CA ILE A 174 -9.02 -19.42 -1.25
C ILE A 174 -8.09 -20.53 -1.73
N TRP A 175 -6.90 -20.65 -1.12
CA TRP A 175 -5.98 -21.75 -1.40
C TRP A 175 -6.60 -23.13 -1.11
N ARG A 176 -7.25 -23.30 0.05
CA ARG A 176 -7.88 -24.59 0.42
C ARG A 176 -9.01 -25.00 -0.52
N GLU A 177 -9.66 -24.05 -1.18
CA GLU A 177 -10.77 -24.31 -2.10
C GLU A 177 -10.29 -24.84 -3.46
N GLN A 178 -9.05 -24.56 -3.86
CA GLN A 178 -8.49 -24.91 -5.18
C GLN A 178 -7.07 -25.50 -5.07
N PRO A 179 -6.90 -26.67 -4.42
CA PRO A 179 -5.58 -27.27 -4.26
C PRO A 179 -5.01 -27.73 -5.61
N GLY A 180 -3.72 -27.47 -5.83
CA GLY A 180 -3.03 -27.87 -7.05
C GLY A 180 -3.09 -26.86 -8.19
N GLN A 181 -3.68 -25.68 -7.96
CA GLN A 181 -3.82 -24.60 -8.94
C GLN A 181 -3.14 -23.32 -8.47
N GLU A 182 -2.82 -22.46 -9.43
CA GLU A 182 -2.32 -21.11 -9.23
C GLU A 182 -3.38 -20.24 -8.55
N VAL A 183 -3.00 -19.44 -7.54
CA VAL A 183 -3.95 -18.70 -6.69
C VAL A 183 -3.67 -17.20 -6.57
N ILE A 184 -2.57 -16.70 -7.11
CA ILE A 184 -2.15 -15.31 -6.91
C ILE A 184 -3.15 -14.35 -7.55
N TYR A 185 -3.64 -14.67 -8.74
CA TYR A 185 -4.66 -13.85 -9.40
C TYR A 185 -5.94 -13.75 -8.55
N GLN A 186 -6.43 -14.89 -8.03
CA GLN A 186 -7.63 -14.95 -7.21
C GLN A 186 -7.43 -14.24 -5.87
N TRP A 187 -6.24 -14.31 -5.29
CA TRP A 187 -5.89 -13.54 -4.10
C TRP A 187 -5.97 -12.04 -4.36
N VAL A 188 -5.38 -11.55 -5.46
CA VAL A 188 -5.40 -10.11 -5.80
C VAL A 188 -6.81 -9.65 -6.14
N GLU A 189 -7.55 -10.40 -6.95
CA GLU A 189 -8.95 -10.10 -7.29
C GLU A 189 -9.83 -10.06 -6.03
N TRP A 190 -9.64 -11.02 -5.12
CA TRP A 190 -10.38 -11.04 -3.87
C TRP A 190 -9.97 -9.89 -2.95
N LEU A 191 -8.68 -9.56 -2.83
CA LEU A 191 -8.23 -8.41 -2.04
C LEU A 191 -8.85 -7.13 -2.58
N HIS A 192 -8.85 -6.94 -3.90
CA HIS A 192 -9.52 -5.81 -4.56
C HIS A 192 -11.03 -5.77 -4.26
N SER A 193 -11.72 -6.91 -4.36
CA SER A 193 -13.17 -7.00 -4.11
C SER A 193 -13.55 -6.87 -2.63
N CYS A 194 -12.76 -7.46 -1.74
CA CYS A 194 -12.93 -7.35 -0.30
C CYS A 194 -12.74 -5.90 0.15
N SER A 195 -11.81 -5.20 -0.49
CA SER A 195 -11.61 -3.77 -0.31
C SER A 195 -12.91 -2.98 -0.55
N LEU A 196 -13.66 -3.30 -1.60
CA LEU A 196 -14.96 -2.68 -1.88
C LEU A 196 -15.99 -3.00 -0.80
N SER A 197 -16.00 -4.23 -0.26
CA SER A 197 -16.93 -4.59 0.82
C SER A 197 -16.58 -3.93 2.15
N LEU A 198 -15.28 -3.78 2.44
CA LEU A 198 -14.77 -3.05 3.62
C LEU A 198 -15.09 -1.55 3.51
N LEU A 199 -15.14 -1.02 2.28
CA LEU A 199 -15.44 0.38 1.97
C LEU A 199 -16.93 0.65 1.69
N GLY A 200 -17.76 -0.38 1.53
CA GLY A 200 -19.04 -0.31 0.82
C GLY A 200 -20.30 -0.35 1.68
N TYR A 201 -20.19 -0.46 3.01
CA TYR A 201 -21.34 -0.62 3.90
C TYR A 201 -21.38 0.39 5.06
N ASP A 202 -21.28 1.70 4.81
CA ASP A 202 -21.46 2.74 5.86
C ASP A 202 -20.57 2.51 7.12
N GLU A 203 -19.54 1.67 6.98
CA GLU A 203 -18.66 1.20 8.04
C GLU A 203 -17.39 2.03 7.96
N ASP A 204 -17.21 2.91 8.94
CA ASP A 204 -15.99 3.69 9.09
C ASP A 204 -14.78 2.75 9.28
N ILE A 205 -13.73 2.96 8.49
CA ILE A 205 -12.46 2.29 8.74
C ILE A 205 -11.86 2.83 10.04
N MET A 206 -11.68 1.94 11.00
CA MET A 206 -11.07 2.29 12.28
C MET A 206 -9.53 2.27 12.22
N LEU A 207 -8.91 3.44 12.42
CA LEU A 207 -7.47 3.57 12.64
C LEU A 207 -7.15 3.36 14.12
N GLY A 208 -6.35 2.32 14.38
CA GLY A 208 -5.99 1.86 15.71
C GLY A 208 -6.62 0.49 16.04
N PRO A 209 -6.57 0.06 17.31
CA PRO A 209 -6.06 0.77 18.48
C PRO A 209 -4.53 0.99 18.44
N TYR A 210 -4.09 2.20 18.77
CA TYR A 210 -2.66 2.54 18.85
C TYR A 210 -2.01 2.00 20.13
N GLY A 211 -0.70 1.76 20.09
CA GLY A 211 0.09 1.39 21.28
C GLY A 211 -0.12 -0.05 21.77
N LYS A 212 -0.90 -0.87 21.07
CA LYS A 212 -0.96 -2.31 21.32
C LYS A 212 0.09 -3.02 20.47
N ARG A 213 0.98 -3.77 21.13
CA ARG A 213 1.82 -4.73 20.41
C ARG A 213 0.92 -5.84 19.91
N HIS A 214 0.83 -6.00 18.60
CA HIS A 214 0.09 -7.08 17.99
C HIS A 214 0.97 -8.33 17.97
N GLU A 215 0.75 -9.24 18.92
CA GLU A 215 1.22 -10.64 18.83
C GLU A 215 0.29 -11.44 17.89
N GLY A 216 0.14 -10.93 16.67
CA GLY A 216 -0.78 -11.45 15.65
C GLY A 216 -0.13 -12.40 14.66
N ASP A 217 -0.85 -12.66 13.57
CA ASP A 217 -0.31 -13.38 12.41
C ASP A 217 0.96 -12.68 11.90
N ARG A 218 2.08 -13.41 11.82
CA ARG A 218 3.37 -12.82 11.38
C ARG A 218 3.32 -12.29 9.96
N ARG A 219 2.38 -12.78 9.15
CA ARG A 219 2.11 -12.34 7.78
C ARG A 219 1.44 -10.98 7.72
N ALA A 220 0.82 -10.53 8.81
CA ALA A 220 0.06 -9.28 8.88
C ALA A 220 0.92 -8.09 9.32
N LEU A 221 1.29 -7.23 8.37
CA LEU A 221 2.13 -6.06 8.58
C LEU A 221 1.26 -4.79 8.60
N SER A 222 0.96 -4.31 9.80
CA SER A 222 0.21 -3.06 9.98
C SER A 222 1.16 -1.87 9.91
N GLY A 223 0.88 -0.92 9.03
CA GLY A 223 1.59 0.37 9.00
C GLY A 223 1.07 1.38 10.03
N ILE A 224 -0.05 1.07 10.70
CA ILE A 224 -0.60 1.92 11.77
C ILE A 224 0.41 2.05 12.91
N SER A 225 0.78 3.28 13.25
CA SER A 225 1.81 3.62 14.22
C SER A 225 1.28 4.51 15.34
N SER A 226 0.89 5.74 15.01
CA SER A 226 0.31 6.73 15.91
C SER A 226 -0.64 7.64 15.14
N PRO A 227 -1.67 8.21 15.79
CA PRO A 227 -2.62 9.07 15.10
C PRO A 227 -1.95 10.33 14.53
N ASP A 228 -0.90 10.84 15.18
CA ASP A 228 -0.15 12.03 14.75
C ASP A 228 0.65 11.80 13.46
N VAL A 229 0.93 10.54 13.11
CA VAL A 229 1.63 10.14 11.87
C VAL A 229 0.63 9.67 10.83
N ASP A 230 -0.27 8.78 11.21
CA ASP A 230 -1.12 8.07 10.26
C ASP A 230 -2.21 8.99 9.66
N ILE A 231 -2.80 9.89 10.46
CA ILE A 231 -3.85 10.80 9.96
C ILE A 231 -3.26 11.79 8.94
N PRO A 232 -2.16 12.52 9.23
CA PRO A 232 -1.55 13.38 8.22
C PRO A 232 -1.08 12.62 6.98
N LEU A 233 -0.49 11.43 7.15
CA LEU A 233 -0.03 10.61 6.03
C LEU A 233 -1.17 10.26 5.07
N LEU A 234 -2.31 9.81 5.59
CA LEU A 234 -3.47 9.47 4.75
C LEU A 234 -4.07 10.68 4.04
N LYS A 235 -4.05 11.85 4.69
CA LYS A 235 -4.49 13.10 4.06
C LYS A 235 -3.56 13.56 2.95
N VAL A 236 -2.25 13.55 3.19
CA VAL A 236 -1.25 13.92 2.19
C VAL A 236 -1.36 13.00 0.97
N TYR A 237 -1.40 11.68 1.18
CA TYR A 237 -1.57 10.72 0.10
C TYR A 237 -2.87 10.98 -0.70
N ASN A 238 -3.98 11.23 0.00
CA ASN A 238 -5.25 11.55 -0.64
C ASN A 238 -5.17 12.83 -1.50
N ASP A 239 -4.58 13.89 -0.97
CA ASP A 239 -4.49 15.18 -1.65
C ASP A 239 -3.55 15.10 -2.86
N GLU A 240 -2.45 14.36 -2.77
CA GLU A 240 -1.55 14.06 -3.88
C GLU A 240 -2.27 13.30 -4.99
N ARG A 241 -3.02 12.23 -4.64
CA ARG A 241 -3.78 11.46 -5.63
C ARG A 241 -4.91 12.26 -6.27
N LEU A 242 -5.60 13.10 -5.50
CA LEU A 242 -6.59 14.04 -6.03
C LEU A 242 -5.93 15.02 -7.01
N HIS A 243 -4.76 15.54 -6.67
CA HIS A 243 -4.03 16.44 -7.55
C HIS A 243 -3.56 15.75 -8.83
N GLU A 244 -3.00 14.56 -8.75
CA GLU A 244 -2.61 13.76 -9.92
C GLU A 244 -3.81 13.46 -10.82
N ASN A 245 -4.95 13.07 -10.23
CA ASN A 245 -6.19 12.81 -10.94
C ASN A 245 -6.69 14.08 -11.64
N PHE A 246 -6.68 15.22 -10.93
CA PHE A 246 -7.03 16.52 -11.49
C PHE A 246 -6.14 16.89 -12.67
N LEU A 247 -4.83 16.71 -12.58
CA LEU A 247 -3.91 17.01 -13.67
C LEU A 247 -4.14 16.12 -14.91
N LYS A 248 -4.51 14.85 -14.71
CA LYS A 248 -4.74 13.87 -15.77
C LYS A 248 -6.11 14.02 -16.45
N ASN A 249 -7.11 14.52 -15.74
CA ASN A 249 -8.48 14.62 -16.24
C ASN A 249 -8.79 15.97 -16.89
N LEU A 250 -9.82 15.96 -17.74
CA LEU A 250 -10.39 17.15 -18.37
C LEU A 250 -11.43 17.79 -17.44
N HIS A 251 -11.35 19.11 -17.31
CA HIS A 251 -12.23 19.92 -16.47
C HIS A 251 -12.83 21.04 -17.30
N GLU A 252 -14.11 21.32 -17.10
CA GLU A 252 -14.80 22.41 -17.75
C GLU A 252 -14.42 23.75 -17.11
N CYS A 253 -13.92 24.69 -17.91
CA CYS A 253 -13.63 26.03 -17.45
C CYS A 253 -14.93 26.80 -17.22
N CYS A 254 -15.17 27.28 -16.00
CA CYS A 254 -16.35 28.09 -15.68
C CYS A 254 -16.40 29.47 -16.36
N ILE A 255 -15.34 29.88 -17.06
CA ILE A 255 -15.24 31.17 -17.77
C ILE A 255 -15.58 31.01 -19.25
N CYS A 256 -15.01 30.00 -19.92
CA CYS A 256 -15.18 29.82 -21.37
C CYS A 256 -15.90 28.53 -21.77
N PHE A 257 -16.29 27.69 -20.80
CA PHE A 257 -17.00 26.42 -20.99
C PHE A 257 -16.28 25.43 -21.93
N CYS A 258 -14.95 25.54 -22.01
CA CYS A 258 -14.12 24.59 -22.73
C CYS A 258 -13.50 23.59 -21.75
N GLU A 259 -13.25 22.37 -22.21
CA GLU A 259 -12.56 21.33 -21.46
C GLU A 259 -11.04 21.51 -21.58
N TYR A 260 -10.35 21.51 -20.43
CA TYR A 260 -8.90 21.59 -20.34
C TYR A 260 -8.37 20.53 -19.39
N ALA A 261 -7.19 19.98 -19.67
CA ALA A 261 -6.48 19.19 -18.67
C ALA A 261 -6.14 20.08 -17.47
N GLY A 262 -6.02 19.53 -16.26
CA GLY A 262 -5.67 20.33 -15.07
C GLY A 262 -4.34 21.07 -15.17
N ASN A 263 -3.44 20.65 -16.06
CA ASN A 263 -2.17 21.31 -16.35
C ASN A 263 -2.26 22.38 -17.46
N ASP A 264 -3.38 22.43 -18.19
CA ASP A 264 -3.64 23.40 -19.24
C ASP A 264 -4.39 24.60 -18.68
N GLN A 265 -3.80 25.78 -18.80
CA GLN A 265 -4.45 27.02 -18.38
C GLN A 265 -5.39 27.53 -19.46
N CYS A 266 -6.61 27.88 -19.06
CA CYS A 266 -7.49 28.70 -19.88
C CYS A 266 -6.81 30.04 -20.18
N LEU A 267 -6.41 30.25 -21.44
CA LEU A 267 -5.66 31.43 -21.91
C LEU A 267 -6.40 32.76 -21.73
N VAL A 268 -7.70 32.72 -21.43
CA VAL A 268 -8.52 33.92 -21.13
C VAL A 268 -8.10 34.58 -19.80
N ALA A 269 -7.46 33.84 -18.88
CA ALA A 269 -6.92 34.39 -17.63
C ALA A 269 -5.55 35.10 -17.78
N LYS A 270 -4.91 35.07 -18.96
CA LYS A 270 -3.65 35.80 -19.22
C LYS A 270 -3.85 37.24 -19.69
N PHE A 271 -5.09 37.68 -19.87
CA PHE A 271 -5.43 39.03 -20.28
C PHE A 271 -6.36 39.69 -19.26
N HIS A 272 -5.85 39.97 -18.06
CA HIS A 272 -6.36 41.05 -17.22
C HIS A 272 -5.32 41.59 -16.25
#